data_AF-A0A078K0G0-F1
#
_entry.id   AF-A0A078K0G0-F1
#
_cell.length_a   1.000
_cell.length_b   1.000
_cell.length_c   1.000
_cell.angle_alpha   90.00
_cell.angle_beta   90.00
_cell.angle_gamma   90.00
#
_symmetry.space_group_name_H-M   'P 1'
#
loop_
_entity.id
_entity.type
_entity.pdbx_description
1 polymer ?
#
loop_
_entity_poly.entity_id
_entity_poly.type
_entity_poly.pdbx_seq_one_letter_code
_entity_poly.pdbx_strand_id
1 'polypeptide(L)'
;MVSARLGMLHYVIDHVYGAFMHRTRITPPFFSRGWGGPKLELLERMAKQLFPMYVEGHNWPPPLVRPVWRTVWETKTARLREGVFQTPCDDELTAALPPESRTARVAWLVPKNVPPQKMSCVVHLAGTGDHTYDRRLRLGGPLVKQNIATMVLESPLYGRRRPFLQRGARLLCVSDLLLLGRATIDESRSLLHWLDTEEGFGKMGVCGLSMGGVHASMVGSLHPTPVATLPFLSPHSAVVAFCEGILKYGTAWEALREELAAQKITMTLDEVREKMRTVLSLTDVTRFPIPKNPDAVIFVAATDDGYIPKHSVLE
;
A
#
# COMPACT_ATOMS: atom_id res chain seq x y z
N MET A 1 23.92 -5.93 -3.82
CA MET A 1 23.38 -5.96 -2.44
C MET A 1 24.32 -5.18 -1.54
N VAL A 2 23.87 -4.05 -0.98
CA VAL A 2 24.64 -3.29 0.02
C VAL A 2 24.11 -3.68 1.40
N SER A 3 24.97 -4.19 2.28
CA SER A 3 24.58 -4.65 3.62
C SER A 3 25.06 -3.66 4.68
N ALA A 4 24.15 -3.18 5.53
CA ALA A 4 24.47 -2.41 6.73
C ALA A 4 24.09 -3.25 7.97
N ARG A 5 25.04 -3.45 8.89
CA ARG A 5 24.80 -4.23 10.11
C ARG A 5 24.25 -3.32 11.22
N LEU A 6 22.93 -3.39 11.47
CA LEU A 6 22.36 -3.00 12.76
C LEU A 6 22.18 -4.27 13.60
N GLY A 7 22.68 -4.29 14.85
CA GLY A 7 22.74 -5.51 15.67
C GLY A 7 21.38 -6.11 16.07
N MET A 8 21.40 -7.36 16.54
CA MET A 8 20.25 -8.22 16.88
C MET A 8 19.27 -7.69 17.95
N LEU A 9 19.62 -6.63 18.69
CA LEU A 9 18.79 -6.13 19.80
C LEU A 9 17.39 -5.68 19.34
N HIS A 10 17.28 -5.16 18.12
CA HIS A 10 16.02 -4.67 17.54
C HIS A 10 15.04 -5.82 17.25
N TYR A 11 15.53 -6.96 16.75
CA TYR A 11 14.71 -8.15 16.48
C TYR A 11 14.02 -8.69 17.73
N VAL A 12 14.75 -8.72 18.86
CA VAL A 12 14.21 -9.17 20.15
C VAL A 12 13.18 -8.17 20.67
N ILE A 13 13.43 -6.87 20.53
CA ILE A 13 12.48 -5.82 20.91
C ILE A 13 11.20 -5.91 20.08
N ASP A 14 11.28 -6.11 18.76
CA ASP A 14 10.10 -6.23 17.90
C ASP A 14 9.24 -7.44 18.28
N HIS A 15 9.86 -8.59 18.53
CA HIS A 15 9.14 -9.79 18.96
C HIS A 15 8.52 -9.63 20.32
N VAL A 16 9.26 -9.11 21.30
CA VAL A 16 8.76 -8.95 22.68
C VAL A 16 7.68 -7.87 22.72
N TYR A 17 7.92 -6.70 22.13
CA TYR A 17 6.95 -5.59 22.11
C TYR A 17 5.73 -5.92 21.24
N GLY A 18 5.94 -6.41 20.03
CA GLY A 18 4.86 -6.77 19.10
C GLY A 18 4.01 -7.91 19.65
N ALA A 19 4.63 -9.00 20.10
CA ALA A 19 3.88 -10.10 20.71
C ALA A 19 3.20 -9.65 22.01
N PHE A 20 3.85 -8.88 22.87
CA PHE A 20 3.22 -8.39 24.09
C PHE A 20 2.02 -7.47 23.78
N MET A 21 2.20 -6.43 22.97
CA MET A 21 1.14 -5.47 22.63
C MET A 21 -0.06 -6.11 21.92
N HIS A 22 0.18 -7.11 21.07
CA HIS A 22 -0.89 -7.81 20.36
C HIS A 22 -1.54 -8.93 21.20
N ARG A 23 -0.75 -9.71 21.97
CA ARG A 23 -1.28 -10.80 22.80
C ARG A 23 -2.02 -10.29 24.04
N THR A 24 -1.65 -9.14 24.57
CA THR A 24 -2.32 -8.51 25.73
C THR A 24 -3.65 -7.84 25.38
N ARG A 25 -4.05 -7.80 24.09
CA ARG A 25 -5.29 -7.17 23.59
C ARG A 25 -5.50 -5.71 24.04
N ILE A 26 -4.43 -5.00 24.41
CA ILE A 26 -4.48 -3.58 24.79
C ILE A 26 -5.00 -2.72 23.63
N THR A 27 -4.80 -3.19 22.39
CA THR A 27 -5.38 -2.58 21.18
C THR A 27 -6.34 -3.55 20.51
N PRO A 28 -7.41 -3.04 19.84
CA PRO A 28 -8.32 -3.91 19.11
C PRO A 28 -7.56 -4.68 18.02
N PRO A 29 -7.92 -5.96 17.77
CA PRO A 29 -7.31 -6.75 16.72
C PRO A 29 -7.72 -6.27 15.32
N PHE A 30 -6.94 -6.63 14.31
CA PHE A 30 -7.35 -6.57 12.91
C PHE A 30 -8.48 -7.58 12.64
N PHE A 31 -9.33 -7.23 11.68
CA PHE A 31 -10.39 -8.09 11.14
C PHE A 31 -11.45 -8.48 12.17
N SER A 32 -11.69 -7.63 13.16
CA SER A 32 -12.65 -7.88 14.25
C SER A 32 -14.11 -7.98 13.77
N ARG A 33 -14.40 -7.60 12.53
CA ARG A 33 -15.70 -7.75 11.87
C ARG A 33 -15.68 -8.80 10.75
N GLY A 34 -14.63 -9.61 10.70
CA GLY A 34 -14.57 -10.81 9.88
C GLY A 34 -14.04 -10.60 8.46
N TRP A 35 -14.57 -11.35 7.49
CA TRP A 35 -14.08 -11.45 6.12
C TRP A 35 -14.54 -10.30 5.23
N GLY A 36 -15.76 -9.79 5.45
CA GLY A 36 -16.33 -8.67 4.69
C GLY A 36 -17.34 -9.06 3.61
N GLY A 37 -17.77 -10.34 3.59
CA GLY A 37 -18.90 -10.83 2.78
C GLY A 37 -18.82 -10.44 1.29
N PRO A 38 -19.88 -9.80 0.71
CA PRO A 38 -19.93 -9.47 -0.72
C PRO A 38 -18.75 -8.62 -1.23
N LYS A 39 -18.12 -7.82 -0.36
CA LYS A 39 -16.93 -7.03 -0.74
C LYS A 39 -15.74 -7.93 -1.04
N LEU A 40 -15.57 -9.00 -0.26
CA LEU A 40 -14.50 -9.97 -0.48
C LEU A 40 -14.75 -10.75 -1.78
N GLU A 41 -15.98 -11.22 -2.00
CA GLU A 41 -16.36 -11.95 -3.22
C GLU A 41 -16.15 -11.11 -4.48
N LEU A 42 -16.49 -9.82 -4.44
CA LEU A 42 -16.19 -8.85 -5.50
C LEU A 42 -14.69 -8.82 -5.82
N LEU A 43 -13.84 -8.65 -4.80
CA LEU A 43 -12.39 -8.55 -4.98
C LEU A 43 -11.77 -9.84 -5.51
N GLU A 44 -12.22 -11.00 -5.03
CA GLU A 44 -11.79 -12.30 -5.54
C GLU A 44 -12.20 -12.48 -7.02
N ARG A 45 -13.42 -12.07 -7.39
CA ARG A 45 -13.90 -12.09 -8.78
C ARG A 45 -13.06 -11.18 -9.68
N MET A 46 -12.84 -9.93 -9.26
CA MET A 46 -12.03 -8.97 -10.01
C MET A 46 -10.60 -9.49 -10.20
N ALA A 47 -10.00 -10.05 -9.14
CA ALA A 47 -8.65 -10.59 -9.23
C ALA A 47 -8.56 -11.77 -10.22
N LYS A 48 -9.53 -12.70 -10.21
CA LYS A 48 -9.60 -13.81 -11.17
C LYS A 48 -9.69 -13.34 -12.62
N GLN A 49 -10.32 -12.19 -12.87
CA GLN A 49 -10.42 -11.60 -14.21
C GLN A 49 -9.16 -10.83 -14.62
N LEU A 50 -8.57 -10.07 -13.69
CA LEU A 50 -7.47 -9.15 -13.98
C LEU A 50 -6.11 -9.82 -14.05
N PHE A 51 -5.85 -10.83 -13.19
CA PHE A 51 -4.56 -11.51 -13.16
C PHE A 51 -4.16 -12.14 -14.50
N PRO A 52 -5.03 -12.90 -15.19
CA PRO A 52 -4.71 -13.42 -16.52
C PRO A 52 -4.35 -12.32 -17.51
N MET A 53 -5.10 -11.21 -17.54
CA MET A 53 -4.82 -10.10 -18.43
C MET A 53 -3.46 -9.45 -18.17
N TYR A 54 -3.07 -9.29 -16.90
CA TYR A 54 -1.75 -8.76 -16.54
C TYR A 54 -0.63 -9.69 -17.00
N VAL A 55 -0.78 -11.01 -16.80
CA VAL A 55 0.20 -12.01 -17.23
C VAL A 55 0.33 -12.06 -18.75
N GLU A 56 -0.78 -11.90 -19.48
CA GLU A 56 -0.80 -11.78 -20.94
C GLU A 56 -0.21 -10.46 -21.47
N GLY A 57 0.25 -9.57 -20.58
CA GLY A 57 0.92 -8.33 -20.93
C GLY A 57 -0.01 -7.17 -21.26
N HIS A 58 -1.32 -7.31 -21.01
CA HIS A 58 -2.27 -6.20 -21.15
C HIS A 58 -1.97 -5.13 -20.10
N ASN A 59 -1.47 -3.99 -20.56
CA ASN A 59 -1.12 -2.86 -19.69
C ASN A 59 -1.80 -1.59 -20.19
N TRP A 60 -3.08 -1.47 -19.86
CA TRP A 60 -3.89 -0.31 -20.22
C TRP A 60 -3.42 0.93 -19.46
N PRO A 61 -3.38 2.10 -20.12
CA PRO A 61 -3.12 3.34 -19.41
C PRO A 61 -4.18 3.52 -18.31
N PRO A 62 -3.76 3.87 -17.09
CA PRO A 62 -4.70 4.09 -16.00
C PRO A 62 -5.56 5.33 -16.31
N PRO A 63 -6.78 5.44 -15.75
CA PRO A 63 -7.63 6.60 -15.97
C PRO A 63 -6.91 7.90 -15.59
N LEU A 64 -7.03 8.92 -16.45
CA LEU A 64 -6.49 10.24 -16.14
C LEU A 64 -7.29 10.88 -15.00
N VAL A 65 -6.61 11.22 -13.91
CA VAL A 65 -7.19 11.97 -12.79
C VAL A 65 -6.90 13.46 -12.92
N ARG A 66 -7.75 14.30 -12.34
CA ARG A 66 -7.57 15.76 -12.31
C ARG A 66 -7.61 16.26 -10.87
N PRO A 67 -6.47 16.21 -10.14
CA PRO A 67 -6.44 16.67 -8.76
C PRO A 67 -6.73 18.17 -8.67
N VAL A 68 -7.63 18.54 -7.76
CA VAL A 68 -7.91 19.93 -7.39
C VAL A 68 -6.98 20.32 -6.27
N TRP A 69 -6.12 21.30 -6.52
CA TRP A 69 -5.01 21.65 -5.64
C TRP A 69 -5.25 22.93 -4.84
N ARG A 70 -4.80 22.91 -3.58
CA ARG A 70 -4.63 24.07 -2.72
C ARG A 70 -3.16 24.20 -2.32
N THR A 71 -2.57 25.38 -2.44
CA THR A 71 -1.22 25.64 -1.91
C THR A 71 -1.29 25.73 -0.39
N VAL A 72 -0.45 24.95 0.29
CA VAL A 72 -0.31 24.96 1.76
C VAL A 72 0.73 25.99 2.18
N TRP A 73 1.91 25.94 1.54
CA TRP A 73 2.96 26.94 1.71
C TRP A 73 3.86 26.99 0.48
N GLU A 74 4.61 28.08 0.37
CA GLU A 74 5.55 28.30 -0.72
C GLU A 74 6.79 29.05 -0.25
N THR A 75 7.94 28.72 -0.83
CA THR A 75 9.23 29.38 -0.64
C THR A 75 9.80 29.82 -1.98
N LYS A 76 11.04 30.34 -1.99
CA LYS A 76 11.76 30.64 -3.25
C LYS A 76 12.08 29.37 -4.05
N THR A 77 12.32 28.24 -3.39
CA THR A 77 12.87 27.02 -3.99
C THR A 77 11.89 25.83 -4.01
N ALA A 78 10.79 25.89 -3.26
CA ALA A 78 9.85 24.79 -3.15
C ALA A 78 8.41 25.25 -2.87
N ARG A 79 7.43 24.42 -3.22
CA ARG A 79 6.01 24.61 -2.94
C ARG A 79 5.41 23.32 -2.40
N LEU A 80 4.59 23.40 -1.35
CA LEU A 80 3.74 22.30 -0.90
C LEU A 80 2.29 22.57 -1.30
N ARG A 81 1.67 21.63 -1.99
CA ARG A 81 0.24 21.65 -2.33
C ARG A 81 -0.45 20.43 -1.72
N GLU A 82 -1.72 20.56 -1.37
CA GLU A 82 -2.61 19.45 -1.07
C GLU A 82 -3.68 19.37 -2.15
N GLY A 83 -3.94 18.16 -2.63
CA GLY A 83 -4.85 17.88 -3.72
C GLY A 83 -5.91 16.85 -3.34
N VAL A 84 -7.05 16.92 -4.00
CA VAL A 84 -8.11 15.91 -3.93
C VAL A 84 -8.61 15.54 -5.31
N PHE A 85 -8.97 14.27 -5.51
CA PHE A 85 -9.59 13.76 -6.73
C PHE A 85 -10.48 12.56 -6.40
N GLN A 86 -11.41 12.21 -7.28
CA GLN A 86 -12.20 10.98 -7.12
C GLN A 86 -11.30 9.77 -7.36
N THR A 87 -11.43 8.75 -6.51
CA THR A 87 -10.70 7.49 -6.69
C THR A 87 -11.09 6.88 -8.05
N PRO A 88 -10.12 6.54 -8.92
CA PRO A 88 -10.38 6.10 -10.29
C PRO A 88 -10.79 4.62 -10.36
N CYS A 89 -11.98 4.32 -9.85
CA CYS A 89 -12.56 2.98 -9.78
C CYS A 89 -13.86 2.88 -10.58
N ASP A 90 -14.24 1.66 -10.97
CA ASP A 90 -15.59 1.38 -11.47
C ASP A 90 -16.67 1.56 -10.38
N ASP A 91 -17.94 1.50 -10.80
CA ASP A 91 -19.09 1.71 -9.90
C ASP A 91 -19.19 0.63 -8.82
N GLU A 92 -18.87 -0.63 -9.14
CA GLU A 92 -18.91 -1.74 -8.18
C GLU A 92 -17.89 -1.54 -7.06
N LEU A 93 -16.65 -1.20 -7.41
CA LEU A 93 -15.57 -0.94 -6.45
C LEU A 93 -15.82 0.35 -5.66
N THR A 94 -16.37 1.39 -6.31
CA THR A 94 -16.78 2.64 -5.63
C THR A 94 -17.87 2.39 -4.59
N ALA A 95 -18.83 1.51 -4.89
CA ALA A 95 -19.87 1.10 -3.94
C ALA A 95 -19.28 0.31 -2.75
N ALA A 96 -18.26 -0.51 -2.98
CA ALA A 96 -17.58 -1.27 -1.93
C ALA A 96 -16.71 -0.39 -1.00
N LEU A 97 -16.15 0.71 -1.52
CA LEU A 97 -15.37 1.67 -0.74
C LEU A 97 -16.23 2.44 0.27
N PRO A 98 -15.73 2.65 1.50
CA PRO A 98 -16.35 3.59 2.42
C PRO A 98 -16.42 4.99 1.82
N PRO A 99 -17.49 5.78 2.10
CA PRO A 99 -17.65 7.12 1.55
C PRO A 99 -16.42 8.03 1.73
N GLU A 100 -15.77 7.94 2.89
CA GLU A 100 -14.57 8.72 3.24
C GLU A 100 -13.36 8.37 2.36
N SER A 101 -13.36 7.17 1.78
CA SER A 101 -12.29 6.65 0.91
C SER A 101 -12.57 6.83 -0.58
N ARG A 102 -13.74 7.35 -1.00
CA ARG A 102 -14.07 7.58 -2.42
C ARG A 102 -13.37 8.80 -3.03
N THR A 103 -12.87 9.68 -2.17
CA THR A 103 -12.06 10.84 -2.57
C THR A 103 -10.63 10.63 -2.09
N ALA A 104 -9.72 10.49 -3.06
CA ALA A 104 -8.29 10.43 -2.82
C ALA A 104 -7.76 11.78 -2.33
N ARG A 105 -6.74 11.72 -1.47
CA ARG A 105 -6.08 12.90 -0.90
C ARG A 105 -4.58 12.76 -1.04
N VAL A 106 -3.93 13.82 -1.51
CA VAL A 106 -2.51 13.80 -1.84
C VAL A 106 -1.83 15.09 -1.38
N ALA A 107 -0.61 14.99 -0.86
CA ALA A 107 0.27 16.13 -0.67
C ALA A 107 1.39 16.09 -1.69
N TRP A 108 1.82 17.25 -2.19
CA TRP A 108 2.82 17.33 -3.26
C TRP A 108 3.82 18.44 -2.97
N LEU A 109 5.03 18.03 -2.62
CA LEU A 109 6.18 18.89 -2.39
C LEU A 109 7.02 18.96 -3.66
N VAL A 110 7.10 20.13 -4.27
CA VAL A 110 7.67 20.30 -5.61
C VAL A 110 8.80 21.34 -5.58
N PRO A 111 9.94 21.08 -6.24
CA PRO A 111 10.94 22.11 -6.51
C PRO A 111 10.36 23.24 -7.36
N LYS A 112 10.88 24.45 -7.19
CA LYS A 112 10.55 25.61 -8.03
C LYS A 112 11.68 25.97 -8.97
N ASN A 113 11.33 26.67 -10.05
CA ASN A 113 12.26 27.19 -11.06
C ASN A 113 13.03 26.10 -11.83
N VAL A 114 12.47 24.88 -11.87
CA VAL A 114 12.98 23.77 -12.67
C VAL A 114 11.84 23.33 -13.61
N PRO A 115 12.06 23.25 -14.92
CA PRO A 115 11.07 22.71 -15.84
C PRO A 115 10.72 21.25 -15.49
N PRO A 116 9.45 20.82 -15.56
CA PRO A 116 9.03 19.46 -15.25
C PRO A 116 9.83 18.36 -15.96
N GLN A 117 10.23 18.59 -17.20
CA GLN A 117 11.01 17.65 -18.01
C GLN A 117 12.41 17.39 -17.43
N LYS A 118 12.91 18.30 -16.57
CA LYS A 118 14.18 18.18 -15.84
C LYS A 118 13.99 17.78 -14.37
N MET A 119 12.76 17.57 -13.94
CA MET A 119 12.43 17.09 -12.60
C MET A 119 12.16 15.59 -12.60
N SER A 120 12.34 14.98 -11.44
CA SER A 120 11.77 13.66 -11.15
C SER A 120 10.64 13.80 -10.13
N CYS A 121 9.68 12.88 -10.10
CA CYS A 121 8.71 12.81 -9.00
C CYS A 121 8.59 11.38 -8.46
N VAL A 122 8.61 11.23 -7.14
CA VAL A 122 8.37 9.95 -6.48
C VAL A 122 7.05 9.99 -5.72
N VAL A 123 6.19 9.02 -5.97
CA VAL A 123 4.94 8.79 -5.22
C VAL A 123 5.25 7.91 -4.00
N HIS A 124 4.97 8.40 -2.81
CA HIS A 124 5.27 7.75 -1.53
C HIS A 124 3.99 7.13 -0.94
N LEU A 125 3.99 5.81 -0.81
CA LEU A 125 2.87 5.02 -0.30
C LEU A 125 3.03 4.71 1.19
N ALA A 126 1.91 4.73 1.91
CA ALA A 126 1.87 4.59 3.35
C ALA A 126 2.12 3.13 3.78
N GLY A 127 2.91 2.95 4.83
CA GLY A 127 2.94 1.69 5.59
C GLY A 127 1.75 1.58 6.55
N THR A 128 1.61 0.43 7.21
CA THR A 128 0.54 0.22 8.19
C THR A 128 0.56 1.27 9.30
N GLY A 129 -0.55 1.99 9.48
CA GLY A 129 -0.70 3.03 10.49
C GLY A 129 -0.04 4.38 10.19
N ASP A 130 0.55 4.54 9.00
CA ASP A 130 1.00 5.86 8.53
C ASP A 130 -0.21 6.66 8.01
N HIS A 131 -0.84 7.40 8.92
CA HIS A 131 -2.13 8.03 8.68
C HIS A 131 -2.09 9.35 7.93
N THR A 132 -1.01 10.13 8.02
CA THR A 132 -0.93 11.49 7.46
C THR A 132 0.22 11.59 6.45
N TYR A 133 0.53 12.80 6.00
CA TYR A 133 1.65 13.05 5.09
C TYR A 133 3.00 13.21 5.79
N ASP A 134 2.99 13.54 7.09
CA ASP A 134 4.12 14.21 7.75
C ASP A 134 5.41 13.37 7.72
N ARG A 135 5.30 12.07 8.02
CA ARG A 135 6.47 11.18 8.05
C ARG A 135 7.13 11.08 6.68
N ARG A 136 6.33 10.94 5.62
CA ARG A 136 6.81 10.82 4.24
C ARG A 136 7.28 12.14 3.67
N LEU A 137 6.66 13.27 4.01
CA LEU A 137 7.12 14.60 3.59
C LEU A 137 8.49 14.96 4.15
N ARG A 138 8.86 14.46 5.33
CA ARG A 138 10.22 14.63 5.89
C ARG A 138 11.32 14.05 4.99
N LEU A 139 11.00 13.01 4.19
CA LEU A 139 11.93 12.45 3.21
C LEU A 139 12.11 13.37 1.99
N GLY A 140 11.15 14.26 1.72
CA GLY A 140 11.15 15.12 0.54
C GLY A 140 12.10 16.32 0.63
N GLY A 141 12.46 16.78 1.83
CA GLY A 141 13.35 17.94 2.00
C GLY A 141 14.71 17.80 1.28
N PRO A 142 15.46 16.71 1.50
CA PRO A 142 16.68 16.43 0.74
C PRO A 142 16.45 16.21 -0.77
N LEU A 143 15.32 15.60 -1.15
CA LEU A 143 14.98 15.28 -2.54
C LEU A 143 14.73 16.53 -3.38
N VAL A 144 14.11 17.56 -2.81
CA VAL A 144 13.88 18.84 -3.49
C VAL A 144 15.20 19.48 -3.96
N LYS A 145 16.28 19.34 -3.18
CA LYS A 145 17.61 19.86 -3.55
C LYS A 145 18.22 19.15 -4.76
N GLN A 146 17.70 17.98 -5.11
CA GLN A 146 18.09 17.16 -6.25
C GLN A 146 17.10 17.26 -7.43
N ASN A 147 16.19 18.25 -7.40
CA ASN A 147 15.09 18.42 -8.36
C ASN A 147 14.13 17.23 -8.39
N ILE A 148 13.96 16.54 -7.26
CA ILE A 148 13.03 15.43 -7.08
C ILE A 148 11.85 15.91 -6.24
N ALA A 149 10.66 15.92 -6.84
CA ALA A 149 9.40 16.18 -6.18
C ALA A 149 8.93 14.94 -5.39
N THR A 150 8.27 15.18 -4.26
CA THR A 150 7.70 14.13 -3.40
C THR A 150 6.19 14.27 -3.40
N MET A 151 5.51 13.27 -3.93
CA MET A 151 4.05 13.16 -3.88
C MET A 151 3.67 12.11 -2.83
N VAL A 152 2.81 12.45 -1.89
CA VAL A 152 2.44 11.59 -0.75
C VAL A 152 0.95 11.31 -0.81
N LEU A 153 0.58 10.07 -1.10
CA LEU A 153 -0.82 9.64 -1.19
C LEU A 153 -1.32 9.20 0.20
N GLU A 154 -2.37 9.81 0.74
CA GLU A 154 -3.02 9.30 1.96
C GLU A 154 -3.82 8.05 1.59
N SER A 155 -3.45 6.88 2.14
CA SER A 155 -4.12 5.63 1.79
C SER A 155 -5.61 5.66 2.17
N PRO A 156 -6.49 5.02 1.38
CA PRO A 156 -7.85 4.72 1.81
C PRO A 156 -7.84 4.03 3.17
N LEU A 157 -8.91 4.22 3.95
CA LEU A 157 -9.06 3.73 5.32
C LEU A 157 -8.11 4.34 6.36
N TYR A 158 -7.22 5.26 6.01
CA TYR A 158 -6.31 5.96 6.92
C TYR A 158 -6.56 7.47 6.95
N GLY A 159 -6.05 8.15 7.98
CA GLY A 159 -6.10 9.60 8.07
C GLY A 159 -7.52 10.14 7.96
N ARG A 160 -7.73 11.09 7.03
CA ARG A 160 -9.05 11.66 6.73
C ARG A 160 -9.96 10.75 5.91
N ARG A 161 -9.45 9.62 5.43
CA ARG A 161 -10.15 8.61 4.64
C ARG A 161 -10.58 7.39 5.48
N ARG A 162 -10.33 7.43 6.80
CA ARG A 162 -10.66 6.35 7.73
C ARG A 162 -12.15 6.34 8.09
N PRO A 163 -12.85 5.19 7.96
CA PRO A 163 -14.22 5.04 8.42
C PRO A 163 -14.38 5.33 9.91
N PHE A 164 -15.50 5.94 10.30
CA PHE A 164 -15.76 6.35 11.68
C PHE A 164 -15.56 5.23 12.73
N LEU A 165 -16.03 4.02 12.44
CA LEU A 165 -15.96 2.89 13.38
C LEU A 165 -14.55 2.26 13.47
N GLN A 166 -13.64 2.59 12.55
CA GLN A 166 -12.29 2.04 12.54
C GLN A 166 -11.39 2.79 13.52
N ARG A 167 -10.69 2.04 14.38
CA ARG A 167 -9.74 2.61 15.34
C ARG A 167 -8.30 2.48 14.84
N GLY A 168 -7.65 3.62 14.62
CA GLY A 168 -6.26 3.66 14.14
C GLY A 168 -6.10 2.89 12.83
N ALA A 169 -5.07 2.06 12.76
CA ALA A 169 -4.73 1.24 11.60
C ALA A 169 -5.52 -0.08 11.49
N ARG A 170 -6.36 -0.42 12.48
CA ARG A 170 -6.98 -1.73 12.62
C ARG A 170 -8.16 -1.88 11.68
N LEU A 171 -7.89 -2.38 10.48
CA LEU A 171 -8.91 -2.68 9.48
C LEU A 171 -9.95 -3.65 10.04
N LEU A 172 -11.23 -3.39 9.77
CA LEU A 172 -12.33 -4.11 10.41
C LEU A 172 -12.62 -5.44 9.74
N CYS A 173 -12.48 -5.52 8.41
CA CYS A 173 -12.69 -6.74 7.64
C CYS A 173 -11.45 -7.12 6.81
N VAL A 174 -11.31 -8.39 6.42
CA VAL A 174 -10.25 -8.82 5.48
C VAL A 174 -10.40 -8.12 4.13
N SER A 175 -11.63 -7.97 3.64
CA SER A 175 -11.93 -7.20 2.42
C SER A 175 -11.39 -5.77 2.46
N ASP A 176 -11.34 -5.15 3.63
CA ASP A 176 -10.88 -3.77 3.79
C ASP A 176 -9.39 -3.64 3.45
N LEU A 177 -8.58 -4.67 3.75
CA LEU A 177 -7.17 -4.71 3.37
C LEU A 177 -7.00 -4.75 1.85
N LEU A 178 -7.78 -5.58 1.18
CA LEU A 178 -7.74 -5.72 -0.27
C LEU A 178 -8.29 -4.48 -0.99
N LEU A 179 -9.36 -3.87 -0.47
CA LEU A 179 -9.89 -2.59 -0.95
C LEU A 179 -8.86 -1.48 -0.81
N LEU A 180 -8.18 -1.43 0.35
CA LEU A 180 -7.13 -0.46 0.59
C LEU A 180 -6.03 -0.57 -0.47
N GLY A 181 -5.52 -1.78 -0.68
CA GLY A 181 -4.47 -2.03 -1.66
C GLY A 181 -4.92 -1.68 -3.07
N ARG A 182 -6.09 -2.18 -3.49
CA ARG A 182 -6.62 -1.95 -4.83
C ARG A 182 -6.76 -0.47 -5.17
N ALA A 183 -7.43 0.31 -4.30
CA ALA A 183 -7.60 1.73 -4.53
C ALA A 183 -6.27 2.50 -4.46
N THR A 184 -5.34 2.12 -3.55
CA THR A 184 -4.01 2.74 -3.50
C THR A 184 -3.24 2.54 -4.80
N ILE A 185 -3.29 1.33 -5.38
CA ILE A 185 -2.58 0.99 -6.61
C ILE A 185 -3.16 1.78 -7.79
N ASP A 186 -4.49 1.79 -7.94
CA ASP A 186 -5.15 2.50 -9.04
C ASP A 186 -4.94 4.02 -8.95
N GLU A 187 -5.10 4.61 -7.75
CA GLU A 187 -4.81 6.03 -7.51
C GLU A 187 -3.36 6.39 -7.84
N SER A 188 -2.40 5.54 -7.45
CA SER A 188 -0.98 5.79 -7.71
C SER A 188 -0.64 5.69 -9.18
N ARG A 189 -1.18 4.69 -9.90
CA ARG A 189 -1.00 4.55 -11.35
C ARG A 189 -1.57 5.77 -12.07
N SER A 190 -2.77 6.23 -11.69
CA SER A 190 -3.38 7.43 -12.25
C SER A 190 -2.61 8.71 -11.95
N LEU A 191 -2.03 8.86 -10.75
CA LEU A 191 -1.19 10.02 -10.42
C LEU A 191 0.11 10.04 -11.23
N LEU A 192 0.74 8.88 -11.43
CA LEU A 192 1.91 8.75 -12.31
C LEU A 192 1.54 9.10 -13.75
N HIS A 193 0.39 8.63 -14.23
CA HIS A 193 -0.08 9.00 -15.57
C HIS A 193 -0.36 10.50 -15.71
N TRP A 194 -0.98 11.13 -14.71
CA TRP A 194 -1.17 12.57 -14.67
C TRP A 194 0.15 13.36 -14.64
N LEU A 195 1.14 12.88 -13.87
CA LEU A 195 2.48 13.48 -13.83
C LEU A 195 3.18 13.45 -15.20
N ASP A 196 2.98 12.37 -15.95
CA ASP A 196 3.50 12.20 -17.30
C ASP A 196 2.78 13.11 -18.31
N THR A 197 1.45 13.00 -18.40
CA THR A 197 0.68 13.58 -19.50
C THR A 197 0.31 15.04 -19.29
N GLU A 198 0.05 15.47 -18.06
CA GLU A 198 -0.45 16.82 -17.77
C GLU A 198 0.65 17.71 -17.20
N GLU A 199 1.48 17.21 -16.29
CA GLU A 199 2.59 17.99 -15.72
C GLU A 199 3.88 17.89 -16.54
N GLY A 200 4.07 16.82 -17.32
CA GLY A 200 5.23 16.64 -18.20
C GLY A 200 6.53 16.31 -17.47
N PHE A 201 6.47 15.51 -16.41
CA PHE A 201 7.66 15.09 -15.66
C PHE A 201 8.59 14.19 -16.47
N GLY A 202 9.90 14.41 -16.35
CA GLY A 202 10.89 13.64 -17.12
C GLY A 202 11.14 12.23 -16.60
N LYS A 203 11.13 12.04 -15.28
CA LYS A 203 11.30 10.73 -14.64
C LYS A 203 10.34 10.57 -13.48
N MET A 204 9.83 9.36 -13.29
CA MET A 204 8.88 9.08 -12.23
C MET A 204 9.30 7.85 -11.43
N GLY A 205 8.88 7.82 -10.18
CA GLY A 205 9.11 6.70 -9.28
C GLY A 205 7.96 6.48 -8.32
N VAL A 206 7.93 5.30 -7.71
CA VAL A 206 7.04 4.95 -6.62
C VAL A 206 7.84 4.25 -5.52
N CYS A 207 7.55 4.58 -4.27
CA CYS A 207 8.17 3.95 -3.12
C CYS A 207 7.16 3.73 -2.00
N GLY A 208 7.48 2.82 -1.08
CA GLY A 208 6.65 2.64 0.11
C GLY A 208 7.29 1.71 1.12
N LEU A 209 6.84 1.85 2.37
CA LEU A 209 7.33 1.08 3.50
C LEU A 209 6.35 -0.07 3.83
N SER A 210 6.87 -1.29 4.02
CA SER A 210 6.08 -2.47 4.41
C SER A 210 4.89 -2.69 3.46
N MET A 211 3.65 -2.57 3.94
CA MET A 211 2.43 -2.58 3.10
C MET A 211 2.52 -1.61 1.91
N GLY A 212 3.05 -0.41 2.12
CA GLY A 212 3.24 0.57 1.04
C GLY A 212 4.26 0.10 0.00
N GLY A 213 5.24 -0.71 0.40
CA GLY A 213 6.21 -1.29 -0.53
C GLY A 213 5.61 -2.41 -1.38
N VAL A 214 4.70 -3.23 -0.82
CA VAL A 214 3.88 -4.19 -1.59
C VAL A 214 3.12 -3.47 -2.70
N HIS A 215 2.43 -2.37 -2.34
CA HIS A 215 1.71 -1.57 -3.32
C HIS A 215 2.64 -0.89 -4.33
N ALA A 216 3.83 -0.44 -3.91
CA ALA A 216 4.81 0.16 -4.81
C ALA A 216 5.30 -0.86 -5.86
N SER A 217 5.56 -2.11 -5.45
CA SER A 217 5.90 -3.21 -6.36
C SER A 217 4.80 -3.45 -7.39
N MET A 218 3.53 -3.52 -6.95
CA MET A 218 2.40 -3.71 -7.86
C MET A 218 2.21 -2.52 -8.80
N VAL A 219 2.38 -1.28 -8.32
CA VAL A 219 2.31 -0.07 -9.16
C VAL A 219 3.41 -0.09 -10.21
N GLY A 220 4.67 -0.37 -9.84
CA GLY A 220 5.80 -0.43 -10.77
C GLY A 220 5.66 -1.55 -11.81
N SER A 221 5.13 -2.69 -11.40
CA SER A 221 4.81 -3.82 -12.27
C SER A 221 3.72 -3.48 -13.30
N LEU A 222 2.63 -2.86 -12.83
CA LEU A 222 1.42 -2.61 -13.62
C LEU A 222 1.44 -1.28 -14.38
N HIS A 223 2.47 -0.44 -14.26
CA HIS A 223 2.50 0.83 -14.98
C HIS A 223 2.94 0.62 -16.45
N PRO A 224 2.31 1.27 -17.45
CA PRO A 224 2.63 1.04 -18.87
C PRO A 224 4.01 1.55 -19.28
N THR A 225 4.51 2.58 -18.61
CA THR A 225 5.84 3.17 -18.85
C THR A 225 6.82 2.82 -17.73
N PRO A 226 8.14 2.91 -17.97
CA PRO A 226 9.15 2.67 -16.95
C PRO A 226 9.02 3.62 -15.75
N VAL A 227 8.88 3.05 -14.55
CA VAL A 227 8.81 3.79 -13.27
C VAL A 227 9.83 3.20 -12.30
N ALA A 228 10.69 4.05 -11.73
CA ALA A 228 11.63 3.61 -10.69
C ALA A 228 10.86 3.13 -9.46
N THR A 229 11.19 1.94 -8.95
CA THR A 229 10.38 1.31 -7.89
C THR A 229 11.25 0.98 -6.69
N LEU A 230 10.85 1.46 -5.50
CA LEU A 230 11.58 1.25 -4.25
C LEU A 230 10.66 0.65 -3.18
N PRO A 231 10.52 -0.69 -3.13
CA PRO A 231 9.88 -1.38 -2.03
C PRO A 231 10.84 -1.42 -0.83
N PHE A 232 10.45 -0.78 0.27
CA PHE A 232 11.27 -0.66 1.47
C PHE A 232 10.71 -1.49 2.62
N LEU A 233 11.47 -2.48 3.09
CA LEU A 233 11.08 -3.41 4.15
C LEU A 233 9.70 -4.05 3.91
N SER A 234 9.44 -4.42 2.65
CA SER A 234 8.17 -5.00 2.22
C SER A 234 8.21 -6.52 2.16
N PRO A 235 7.17 -7.23 2.64
CA PRO A 235 7.01 -8.64 2.29
C PRO A 235 6.68 -8.78 0.81
N HIS A 236 6.84 -9.97 0.25
CA HIS A 236 6.25 -10.27 -1.06
C HIS A 236 4.71 -10.35 -1.02
N SER A 237 4.10 -10.60 0.15
CA SER A 237 2.64 -10.73 0.31
C SER A 237 2.16 -10.38 1.73
N ALA A 238 0.91 -9.94 1.85
CA ALA A 238 0.25 -9.79 3.14
C ALA A 238 0.09 -11.12 3.90
N VAL A 239 0.12 -12.27 3.19
CA VAL A 239 0.13 -13.62 3.81
C VAL A 239 1.21 -13.69 4.88
N VAL A 240 2.41 -13.27 4.54
CA VAL A 240 3.58 -13.38 5.42
C VAL A 240 3.37 -12.53 6.67
N ALA A 241 2.91 -11.30 6.53
CA ALA A 241 2.71 -10.40 7.67
C ALA A 241 1.63 -10.93 8.64
N PHE A 242 0.50 -11.41 8.11
CA PHE A 242 -0.68 -11.77 8.91
C PHE A 242 -0.73 -13.22 9.36
N CYS A 243 -0.09 -14.16 8.64
CA CYS A 243 -0.15 -15.59 8.97
C CYS A 243 1.16 -16.10 9.62
N GLU A 244 2.29 -15.43 9.41
CA GLU A 244 3.60 -15.90 9.89
C GLU A 244 4.28 -14.90 10.82
N GLY A 245 4.27 -13.62 10.45
CA GLY A 245 4.86 -12.52 11.19
C GLY A 245 4.06 -12.13 12.44
N ILE A 246 4.52 -11.07 13.11
CA ILE A 246 3.96 -10.56 14.37
C ILE A 246 2.45 -10.23 14.28
N LEU A 247 1.93 -9.83 13.10
CA LEU A 247 0.52 -9.44 12.99
C LEU A 247 -0.45 -10.61 13.17
N LYS A 248 0.02 -11.86 13.10
CA LYS A 248 -0.81 -13.04 13.44
C LYS A 248 -1.35 -12.98 14.86
N TYR A 249 -0.59 -12.41 15.80
CA TYR A 249 -1.05 -12.23 17.18
C TYR A 249 -2.07 -11.10 17.32
N GLY A 250 -2.10 -10.17 16.37
CA GLY A 250 -3.02 -9.05 16.31
C GLY A 250 -4.25 -9.31 15.44
N THR A 251 -4.46 -10.54 14.97
CA THR A 251 -5.56 -10.91 14.07
C THR A 251 -6.71 -11.57 14.84
N ALA A 252 -7.95 -11.15 14.56
CA ALA A 252 -9.15 -11.69 15.21
C ALA A 252 -9.58 -13.04 14.62
N TRP A 253 -8.74 -14.07 14.78
CA TRP A 253 -9.00 -15.41 14.23
C TRP A 253 -10.34 -16.00 14.64
N GLU A 254 -10.77 -15.76 15.88
CA GLU A 254 -12.06 -16.22 16.37
C GLU A 254 -13.24 -15.53 15.67
N ALA A 255 -13.18 -14.21 15.47
CA ALA A 255 -14.22 -13.49 14.75
C ALA A 255 -14.36 -13.99 13.30
N LEU A 256 -13.24 -14.31 12.65
CA LEU A 256 -13.22 -14.89 11.31
C LEU A 256 -13.84 -16.30 11.27
N ARG A 257 -13.63 -17.11 12.32
CA ARG A 257 -14.22 -18.44 12.47
C ARG A 257 -15.72 -18.35 12.77
N GLU A 258 -16.12 -17.45 13.66
CA GLU A 258 -17.50 -17.25 14.10
C GLU A 258 -18.40 -16.78 12.95
N GLU A 259 -17.92 -15.88 12.06
CA GLU A 259 -18.67 -15.47 10.88
C GLU A 259 -19.00 -16.66 9.96
N LEU A 260 -18.03 -17.57 9.74
CA LEU A 260 -18.22 -18.77 8.93
C LEU A 260 -19.19 -19.74 9.61
N ALA A 261 -19.08 -19.92 10.92
CA ALA A 261 -20.02 -20.74 11.69
C ALA A 261 -21.46 -20.20 11.61
N ALA A 262 -21.64 -18.87 11.65
CA ALA A 262 -22.95 -18.23 11.46
C ALA A 262 -23.52 -18.48 10.05
N GLN A 263 -22.66 -18.69 9.05
CA GLN A 263 -23.03 -19.11 7.69
C GLN A 263 -23.16 -20.63 7.53
N LYS A 264 -23.16 -21.39 8.64
CA LYS A 264 -23.20 -22.87 8.68
C LYS A 264 -22.01 -23.55 8.00
N ILE A 265 -20.87 -22.85 7.90
CA ILE A 265 -19.60 -23.39 7.42
C ILE A 265 -18.72 -23.67 8.64
N THR A 266 -18.54 -24.94 8.98
CA THR A 266 -17.68 -25.33 10.12
C THR A 266 -16.24 -25.45 9.65
N MET A 267 -15.36 -24.62 10.21
CA MET A 267 -13.91 -24.67 9.98
C MET A 267 -13.17 -24.62 11.32
N THR A 268 -12.11 -25.42 11.43
CA THR A 268 -11.09 -25.32 12.47
C THR A 268 -10.30 -24.01 12.32
N LEU A 269 -9.58 -23.60 13.38
CA LEU A 269 -8.73 -22.40 13.31
C LEU A 269 -7.60 -22.55 12.27
N ASP A 270 -7.12 -23.77 12.03
CA ASP A 270 -6.08 -24.01 11.03
C ASP A 270 -6.64 -23.88 9.61
N GLU A 271 -7.85 -24.37 9.36
CA GLU A 271 -8.54 -24.15 8.08
C GLU A 271 -8.86 -22.65 7.86
N VAL A 272 -9.22 -21.92 8.91
CA VAL A 272 -9.43 -20.45 8.84
C VAL A 272 -8.14 -19.72 8.46
N ARG A 273 -7.00 -20.15 9.03
CA ARG A 273 -5.68 -19.62 8.65
C ARG A 273 -5.36 -19.94 7.20
N GLU A 274 -5.66 -21.14 6.73
CA GLU A 274 -5.42 -21.53 5.34
C GLU A 274 -6.30 -20.73 4.36
N LYS A 275 -7.57 -20.50 4.71
CA LYS A 275 -8.43 -19.58 3.95
C LYS A 275 -7.84 -18.17 3.91
N MET A 276 -7.28 -17.68 5.01
CA MET A 276 -6.61 -16.38 5.05
C MET A 276 -5.40 -16.35 4.11
N ARG A 277 -4.59 -17.41 4.08
CA ARG A 277 -3.46 -17.53 3.13
C ARG A 277 -3.95 -17.46 1.69
N THR A 278 -4.98 -18.22 1.36
CA THR A 278 -5.58 -18.23 0.02
C THR A 278 -6.06 -16.85 -0.38
N VAL A 279 -6.81 -16.17 0.49
CA VAL A 279 -7.34 -14.81 0.23
C VAL A 279 -6.22 -13.78 0.09
N LEU A 280 -5.25 -13.79 0.99
CA LEU A 280 -4.16 -12.81 0.96
C LEU A 280 -3.11 -13.10 -0.13
N SER A 281 -3.12 -14.29 -0.74
CA SER A 281 -2.29 -14.59 -1.92
C SER A 281 -2.58 -13.67 -3.11
N LEU A 282 -3.73 -12.99 -3.12
CA LEU A 282 -4.06 -11.95 -4.09
C LEU A 282 -3.12 -10.73 -4.00
N THR A 283 -2.36 -10.62 -2.90
CA THR A 283 -1.38 -9.54 -2.69
C THR A 283 0.06 -9.98 -2.95
N ASP A 284 0.26 -11.18 -3.48
CA ASP A 284 1.59 -11.71 -3.78
C ASP A 284 2.18 -11.05 -5.03
N VAL A 285 3.22 -10.23 -4.82
CA VAL A 285 3.88 -9.46 -5.88
C VAL A 285 4.58 -10.34 -6.91
N THR A 286 4.91 -11.60 -6.59
CA THR A 286 5.56 -12.54 -7.51
C THR A 286 4.63 -12.99 -8.64
N ARG A 287 3.32 -12.80 -8.46
CA ARG A 287 2.27 -13.13 -9.46
C ARG A 287 2.00 -11.99 -10.44
N PHE A 288 2.65 -10.84 -10.25
CA PHE A 288 2.50 -9.69 -11.13
C PHE A 288 3.62 -9.66 -12.17
N PRO A 289 3.42 -9.01 -13.33
CA PRO A 289 4.45 -8.91 -14.36
C PRO A 289 5.74 -8.28 -13.86
N ILE A 290 6.86 -8.61 -14.51
CA ILE A 290 8.13 -7.93 -14.25
C ILE A 290 7.98 -6.44 -14.66
N PRO A 291 8.42 -5.47 -13.83
CA PRO A 291 8.39 -4.05 -14.19
C PRO A 291 9.10 -3.77 -15.51
N LYS A 292 8.64 -2.75 -16.24
CA LYS A 292 9.17 -2.39 -17.58
C LYS A 292 10.68 -2.09 -17.60
N ASN A 293 11.23 -1.66 -16.47
CA ASN A 293 12.67 -1.48 -16.29
C ASN A 293 13.11 -2.07 -14.93
N PRO A 294 13.51 -3.36 -14.90
CA PRO A 294 13.97 -4.02 -13.68
C PRO A 294 15.20 -3.37 -13.06
N ASP A 295 16.08 -2.77 -13.86
CA ASP A 295 17.31 -2.10 -13.37
C ASP A 295 17.01 -0.83 -12.57
N ALA A 296 15.79 -0.29 -12.69
CA ALA A 296 15.29 0.83 -11.90
C ALA A 296 14.55 0.40 -10.62
N VAL A 297 14.60 -0.89 -10.26
CA VAL A 297 13.99 -1.44 -9.05
C VAL A 297 15.06 -1.64 -7.99
N ILE A 298 14.84 -1.08 -6.81
CA ILE A 298 15.73 -1.24 -5.65
C ILE A 298 14.92 -1.85 -4.51
N PHE A 299 15.23 -3.08 -4.14
CA PHE A 299 14.68 -3.69 -2.93
C PHE A 299 15.55 -3.35 -1.72
N VAL A 300 14.91 -2.90 -0.64
CA VAL A 300 15.58 -2.78 0.65
C VAL A 300 14.92 -3.73 1.63
N ALA A 301 15.70 -4.69 2.10
CA ALA A 301 15.29 -5.72 3.04
C ALA A 301 16.07 -5.59 4.35
N ALA A 302 15.44 -5.98 5.46
CA ALA A 302 16.15 -6.25 6.70
C ALA A 302 16.50 -7.74 6.75
N THR A 303 17.67 -8.07 7.30
CA THR A 303 18.09 -9.47 7.49
C THR A 303 17.34 -10.15 8.64
N ASP A 304 16.97 -9.35 9.65
CA ASP A 304 16.38 -9.79 10.91
C ASP A 304 15.20 -8.87 11.26
N ASP A 305 14.02 -9.19 10.71
CA ASP A 305 12.77 -8.44 10.89
C ASP A 305 11.70 -9.38 11.48
N GLY A 306 11.06 -8.96 12.58
CA GLY A 306 10.02 -9.76 13.23
C GLY A 306 8.65 -9.68 12.56
N TYR A 307 8.41 -8.67 11.74
CA TYR A 307 7.22 -8.55 10.91
C TYR A 307 7.41 -9.34 9.62
N ILE A 308 8.58 -9.25 9.01
CA ILE A 308 8.88 -9.80 7.68
C ILE A 308 10.00 -10.86 7.77
N PRO A 309 9.66 -12.16 7.77
CA PRO A 309 10.61 -13.26 7.64
C PRO A 309 11.57 -13.08 6.46
N LYS A 310 12.82 -13.48 6.68
CA LYS A 310 13.91 -13.39 5.69
C LYS A 310 13.59 -14.02 4.34
N HIS A 311 12.87 -15.14 4.31
CA HIS A 311 12.49 -15.81 3.06
C HIS A 311 11.57 -14.94 2.19
N SER A 312 10.84 -13.99 2.79
CA SER A 312 9.89 -13.16 2.06
C SER A 312 10.54 -12.13 1.13
N VAL A 313 11.84 -11.88 1.28
CA VAL A 313 12.57 -10.83 0.56
C VAL A 313 13.77 -11.35 -0.23
N LEU A 314 14.03 -12.66 -0.19
CA LEU A 314 15.17 -13.30 -0.86
C LEU A 314 14.78 -14.22 -2.02
N GLU A 315 13.48 -14.34 -2.31
CA GLU A 315 12.94 -15.00 -3.51
C GLU A 315 12.62 -13.98 -4.60
#